data_AF-A0A395R523-F1
#
_entry.id   AF-A0A395R523-F1
#
_cell.length_a   1.000
_cell.length_b   1.000
_cell.length_c   1.000
_cell.angle_alpha   90.00
_cell.angle_beta   90.00
_cell.angle_gamma   90.00
#
_symmetry.space_group_name_H-M   'P 1'
#
loop_
_entity.id
_entity.type
_entity.pdbx_description
1 polymer ?
#
loop_
_entity_poly.entity_id
_entity_poly.type
_entity_poly.pdbx_seq_one_letter_code
_entity_poly.pdbx_strand_id
1 'polypeptide(L)'
;MQPIHYADTDTLSLRQLDELNHAPKGTAFRVFRRCEAQLEEGKDFFYLAADVHKALIDSLKVSGQIYATTVNLVLLTQSGYQRLTELSRAGQASQSPPAAPPSAD
;
A
#
# COMPACT_ATOMS: atom_id res chain seq x y z
N MET A 1 6.65 -9.31 -9.69
CA MET A 1 6.94 -8.06 -8.98
C MET A 1 8.06 -8.31 -7.99
N GLN A 2 9.09 -7.47 -7.98
CA GLN A 2 10.13 -7.54 -6.94
C GLN A 2 9.74 -6.59 -5.79
N PRO A 3 9.73 -7.04 -4.53
CA PRO A 3 9.53 -6.16 -3.39
C PRO A 3 10.69 -5.17 -3.27
N ILE A 4 10.41 -3.99 -2.73
CA ILE A 4 11.39 -2.96 -2.44
C ILE A 4 11.93 -3.26 -1.04
N HIS A 5 13.18 -3.72 -0.96
CA HIS A 5 13.82 -3.96 0.33
C HIS A 5 14.23 -2.62 0.96
N TYR A 6 13.65 -2.28 2.10
CA TYR A 6 13.93 -1.03 2.82
C TYR A 6 13.89 -1.29 4.33
N ALA A 7 14.86 -0.75 5.06
CA ALA A 7 14.97 -0.93 6.52
C ALA A 7 14.94 -2.41 6.97
N ASP A 8 15.65 -3.29 6.25
CA ASP A 8 15.72 -4.74 6.50
C ASP A 8 14.37 -5.49 6.36
N THR A 9 13.40 -4.87 5.70
CA THR A 9 12.10 -5.48 5.42
C THR A 9 11.73 -5.36 3.95
N ASP A 10 11.00 -6.36 3.44
CA ASP A 10 10.34 -6.27 2.15
C ASP A 10 9.13 -5.34 2.24
N THR A 11 9.11 -4.35 1.36
CA THR A 11 8.05 -3.36 1.27
C THR A 11 7.51 -3.25 -0.14
N LEU A 12 6.29 -2.74 -0.26
CA LEU A 12 5.62 -2.54 -1.55
C LEU A 12 5.25 -1.08 -1.74
N SER A 13 5.42 -0.59 -2.96
CA SER A 13 4.97 0.75 -3.33
C SER A 13 3.44 0.78 -3.52
N LEU A 14 2.85 1.98 -3.41
CA LEU A 14 1.43 2.18 -3.72
C LEU A 14 1.03 1.70 -5.12
N ARG A 15 1.93 1.84 -6.10
CA ARG A 15 1.70 1.34 -7.46
C ARG A 15 1.65 -0.19 -7.48
N GLN A 16 2.59 -0.84 -6.80
CA GLN A 16 2.61 -2.30 -6.72
C GLN A 16 1.35 -2.82 -6.02
N LEU A 17 0.89 -2.12 -4.99
CA LEU A 17 -0.37 -2.42 -4.33
C LEU A 17 -1.59 -2.26 -5.24
N ASP A 18 -1.64 -1.19 -6.04
CA ASP A 18 -2.71 -0.99 -7.02
C ASP A 18 -2.74 -2.15 -8.04
N GLU A 19 -1.59 -2.53 -8.59
CA GLU A 19 -1.45 -3.65 -9.54
C GLU A 19 -1.77 -5.01 -8.90
N LEU A 20 -1.33 -5.26 -7.66
CA LEU A 20 -1.58 -6.50 -6.92
C LEU A 20 -3.05 -6.67 -6.54
N ASN A 21 -3.74 -5.57 -6.24
CA ASN A 21 -5.18 -5.59 -5.94
C ASN A 21 -6.05 -5.49 -7.20
N HIS A 22 -5.45 -5.47 -8.40
CA HIS A 22 -6.16 -5.18 -9.66
C HIS A 22 -7.02 -3.91 -9.58
N ALA A 23 -6.58 -2.94 -8.77
CA ALA A 23 -7.31 -1.73 -8.46
C ALA A 23 -6.90 -0.59 -9.39
N PRO A 24 -7.79 0.40 -9.64
CA PRO A 24 -7.41 1.56 -10.42
C PRO A 24 -6.31 2.35 -9.72
N LYS A 25 -5.41 2.95 -10.51
CA LYS A 25 -4.31 3.79 -10.03
C LYS A 25 -4.78 4.79 -8.97
N GLY A 26 -4.11 4.79 -7.83
CA GLY A 26 -4.39 5.69 -6.72
C GLY A 26 -5.44 5.16 -5.74
N THR A 27 -5.91 3.93 -5.90
CA THR A 27 -6.81 3.29 -4.92
C THR A 27 -6.05 3.03 -3.63
N ALA A 28 -4.87 2.42 -3.71
CA ALA A 28 -3.99 2.20 -2.57
C ALA A 28 -3.69 3.50 -1.82
N PHE A 29 -3.45 4.60 -2.54
CA PHE A 29 -3.23 5.92 -1.93
C PHE A 29 -4.46 6.44 -1.18
N ARG A 30 -5.67 6.25 -1.73
CA ARG A 30 -6.92 6.67 -1.08
C ARG A 30 -7.19 5.87 0.18
N VAL A 31 -6.99 4.54 0.13
CA VAL A 31 -7.16 3.68 1.31
C VAL A 31 -6.09 3.99 2.34
N PHE A 32 -4.84 4.17 1.91
CA PHE A 32 -3.73 4.60 2.78
C PHE A 32 -4.08 5.89 3.49
N ARG A 33 -4.46 6.96 2.78
CA ARG A 33 -4.83 8.24 3.42
C ARG A 33 -5.98 8.12 4.42
N ARG A 34 -6.92 7.19 4.21
CA ARG A 34 -8.00 6.92 5.16
C ARG A 34 -7.50 6.18 6.42
N CYS A 35 -6.52 5.31 6.25
CA CYS A 35 -5.93 4.51 7.33
C CYS A 35 -4.69 5.16 7.94
N GLU A 36 -4.14 6.21 7.33
CA GLU A 36 -2.91 6.90 7.72
C GLU A 36 -2.94 7.30 9.20
N ALA A 37 -4.09 7.81 9.67
CA ALA A 37 -4.29 8.17 11.07
C ALA A 37 -4.20 6.98 12.05
N GLN A 38 -4.26 5.74 11.55
CA GLN A 38 -4.19 4.49 12.32
C GLN A 38 -2.93 3.67 12.01
N LEU A 39 -2.11 4.12 11.06
CA LEU A 39 -0.87 3.46 10.68
C LEU A 39 0.31 4.21 11.32
N GLU A 40 1.35 3.49 11.71
CA GLU A 40 2.56 4.07 12.30
C GLU A 40 3.69 4.14 11.27
N GLU A 41 4.20 5.35 11.04
CA GLU A 41 5.39 5.57 10.21
C GLU A 41 6.62 4.93 10.87
N GLY A 42 7.40 4.16 10.11
CA GLY A 42 8.55 3.41 10.59
C GLY A 42 8.24 1.96 10.99
N LYS A 43 6.97 1.57 11.03
CA LYS A 43 6.54 0.16 11.28
C LYS A 43 5.58 -0.36 10.22
N ASP A 44 4.46 0.33 10.02
CA ASP A 44 3.44 -0.08 9.06
C ASP A 44 3.74 0.45 7.65
N PHE A 45 4.31 1.66 7.59
CA PHE A 45 4.73 2.27 6.35
C PHE A 45 6.00 3.09 6.54
N PHE A 46 6.72 3.31 5.46
CA PHE A 46 7.84 4.22 5.40
C PHE A 46 7.52 5.32 4.40
N TYR A 47 7.64 6.56 4.86
CA TYR A 47 7.52 7.73 4.01
C TYR A 47 8.93 8.19 3.60
N LEU A 48 9.20 8.14 2.31
CA LEU A 48 10.46 8.58 1.72
C LEU A 48 10.21 9.88 0.96
N ALA A 49 10.67 10.97 1.55
CA ALA A 49 10.68 12.28 0.90
C ALA A 49 11.67 12.28 -0.29
N ALA A 50 11.25 12.82 -1.43
CA ALA A 50 12.14 12.95 -2.60
C ALA A 50 13.36 13.82 -2.36
N ASP A 51 13.28 14.77 -1.43
CA ASP A 51 14.41 15.64 -1.12
C ASP A 51 15.59 14.85 -0.51
N VAL A 52 15.27 13.90 0.37
CA VAL A 52 16.26 13.06 1.07
C VAL A 52 16.63 11.82 0.26
N HIS A 53 15.63 11.14 -0.32
CA HIS A 53 15.80 9.84 -0.98
C HIS A 53 15.71 9.91 -2.51
N LYS A 54 16.08 11.05 -3.11
CA LYS A 54 15.99 11.28 -4.56
C LYS A 54 16.58 10.15 -5.40
N ALA A 55 17.76 9.65 -5.03
CA ALA A 55 18.47 8.59 -5.76
C ALA A 55 17.71 7.26 -5.79
N LEU A 56 17.12 6.86 -4.66
CA LEU A 56 16.29 5.65 -4.56
C LEU A 56 15.02 5.80 -5.40
N ILE A 57 14.33 6.94 -5.26
CA ILE A 57 13.10 7.24 -6.01
C ILE A 57 13.38 7.23 -7.51
N ASP A 58 14.49 7.82 -7.96
CA ASP A 58 14.88 7.84 -9.36
C ASP A 58 15.13 6.42 -9.90
N SER A 59 15.86 5.60 -9.14
CA SER A 59 16.08 4.19 -9.48
C SER A 59 14.77 3.41 -9.59
N LEU A 60 13.84 3.62 -8.66
CA LEU A 60 12.51 2.99 -8.68
C LEU A 60 11.63 3.48 -9.84
N LYS A 61 11.78 4.75 -10.25
CA LYS A 61 11.14 5.28 -11.46
C LYS A 61 11.66 4.59 -12.71
N VAL A 62 12.98 4.45 -12.83
CA VAL A 62 13.64 3.77 -13.96
C VAL A 62 13.23 2.30 -14.03
N SER A 63 13.19 1.61 -12.89
CA SER A 63 12.71 0.23 -12.81
C SER A 63 11.19 0.08 -13.02
N GLY A 64 10.43 1.18 -13.13
CA GLY A 64 8.99 1.17 -13.32
C GLY A 64 8.18 0.71 -12.10
N GLN A 65 8.79 0.68 -10.91
CA GLN A 65 8.12 0.23 -9.68
C GLN A 65 7.22 1.31 -9.08
N ILE A 66 7.43 2.57 -9.45
CA ILE A 66 6.62 3.72 -9.02
C ILE A 66 6.21 4.56 -10.23
N TYR A 67 5.36 5.56 -10.05
CA TYR A 67 5.00 6.46 -11.15
C TYR A 67 6.07 7.53 -11.35
N ALA A 68 6.34 7.93 -12.59
CA ALA A 68 7.28 9.02 -12.88
C ALA A 68 6.88 10.33 -12.19
N THR A 69 5.57 10.55 -12.03
CA THR A 69 4.96 11.70 -11.34
C THR A 69 4.94 11.57 -9.81
N THR A 70 5.46 10.48 -9.24
CA THR A 70 5.56 10.32 -7.79
C THR A 70 6.61 11.29 -7.26
N VAL A 71 6.18 12.23 -6.40
CA VAL A 71 7.05 13.16 -5.69
C VAL A 71 7.53 12.48 -4.41
N ASN A 72 6.62 12.10 -3.52
CA ASN A 72 6.96 11.38 -2.30
C ASN A 72 6.60 9.90 -2.43
N LEU A 73 7.51 9.04 -2.00
CA LEU A 73 7.32 7.61 -2.07
C LEU A 73 6.82 7.10 -0.72
N VAL A 74 5.69 6.38 -0.76
CA VAL A 74 5.21 5.62 0.40
C VAL A 74 5.44 4.15 0.11
N LEU A 75 6.14 3.49 1.03
CA LEU A 75 6.36 2.06 1.05
C LEU A 75 5.54 1.47 2.18
N LEU A 76 4.72 0.46 1.90
CA LEU A 76 4.02 -0.28 2.96
C LEU A 76 4.77 -1.57 3.27
N THR A 77 4.91 -1.86 4.55
CA THR A 77 5.35 -3.17 5.02
C THR A 77 4.21 -4.18 4.88
N GLN A 78 4.55 -5.45 5.00
CA GLN A 78 3.53 -6.50 5.04
C GLN A 78 2.53 -6.29 6.19
N SER A 79 3.00 -5.86 7.36
CA SER A 79 2.15 -5.54 8.51
C SER A 79 1.22 -4.36 8.24
N GLY A 80 1.72 -3.29 7.63
CA GLY A 80 0.89 -2.15 7.27
C GLY A 80 -0.16 -2.49 6.21
N TYR A 81 0.19 -3.34 5.25
CA TYR A 81 -0.77 -3.85 4.27
C TYR A 81 -1.87 -4.67 4.93
N GLN A 82 -1.53 -5.57 5.86
CA GLN A 82 -2.53 -6.33 6.61
C GLN A 82 -3.47 -5.42 7.40
N ARG A 83 -2.93 -4.43 8.14
CA ARG A 83 -3.75 -3.42 8.82
C ARG A 83 -4.65 -2.66 7.86
N LEU A 84 -4.13 -2.26 6.70
CA LEU A 84 -4.91 -1.57 5.67
C LEU A 84 -6.12 -2.41 5.22
N THR A 85 -5.89 -3.69 4.95
CA THR A 85 -6.95 -4.64 4.57
C THR A 85 -7.95 -4.85 5.70
N GLU A 86 -7.49 -4.99 6.94
CA GLU A 86 -8.35 -5.13 8.13
C GLU A 86 -9.22 -3.90 8.35
N LEU A 87 -8.64 -2.69 8.29
CA LEU A 87 -9.34 -1.42 8.44
C LEU A 87 -10.33 -1.17 7.30
N SER A 88 -9.94 -1.51 6.06
CA SER A 88 -10.82 -1.46 4.90
C SER A 88 -12.01 -2.42 5.06
N ARG A 89 -11.76 -3.64 5.56
CA ARG A 89 -12.81 -4.63 5.84
C ARG A 89 -13.71 -4.20 6.99
N ALA A 90 -13.15 -3.66 8.08
CA ALA A 90 -13.91 -3.17 9.23
C ALA A 90 -14.81 -1.98 8.84
N GLY A 91 -14.32 -1.08 7.98
CA GLY A 91 -15.11 0.02 7.43
C GLY A 91 -16.22 -0.40 6.46
N GLN A 92 -16.09 -1.55 5.80
CA GLN A 92 -17.11 -2.14 4.93
C GLN A 92 -18.08 -3.08 5.65
N ALA A 93 -17.66 -3.69 6.76
CA ALA A 93 -18.50 -4.58 7.58
C ALA A 93 -19.72 -3.85 8.18
N SER A 94 -19.68 -2.52 8.29
CA SER A 94 -20.84 -1.71 8.66
C SER A 94 -21.81 -1.42 7.48
N GLN A 95 -21.49 -1.81 6.25
CA GLN A 95 -22.27 -1.49 5.04
C GLN A 95 -22.53 -2.66 4.05
N SER A 96 -22.24 -3.92 4.37
CA SER A 96 -22.78 -5.07 3.59
C SER A 96 -22.87 -6.36 4.43
N PRO A 97 -23.92 -7.18 4.24
CA PRO A 97 -24.16 -8.39 5.04
C PRO A 97 -23.13 -9.48 4.73
N PRO A 98 -22.94 -10.46 5.62
CA PRO A 98 -21.99 -11.55 5.40
C PRO A 98 -22.40 -12.35 4.17
N ALA A 99 -21.41 -12.65 3.32
CA ALA A 99 -21.56 -13.59 2.22
C ALA A 99 -22.18 -14.90 2.76
N ALA A 100 -23.28 -15.31 2.12
CA ALA A 100 -24.00 -16.54 2.43
C ALA A 100 -23.05 -17.76 2.45
N PRO A 101 -23.26 -18.74 3.35
CA PRO A 101 -22.54 -20.00 3.28
C PRO A 101 -22.86 -20.71 1.94
N PRO A 102 -21.95 -21.55 1.43
CA PRO A 102 -22.25 -22.34 0.24
C PRO A 102 -23.44 -23.25 0.55
N SER A 103 -24.54 -23.08 -0.18
CA SER A 103 -25.65 -24.01 -0.15
C SER A 103 -25.14 -25.40 -0.51
N ALA A 104 -25.28 -26.33 0.44
CA ALA A 104 -25.23 -27.75 0.18
C ALA A 104 -26.67 -28.22 -0.04
N ASP A 105 -26.99 -28.62 -1.27
CA ASP A 105 -27.87 -29.75 -1.63
C ASP A 105 -27.56 -30.15 -3.08
#